data_AF-A0A3D8JSY2-F1
#
_entry.id   AF-A0A3D8JSY2-F1
#
_cell.length_a   1.000
_cell.length_b   1.000
_cell.length_c   1.000
_cell.angle_alpha   90.00
_cell.angle_beta   90.00
_cell.angle_gamma   90.00
#
_symmetry.space_group_name_H-M   'P 1'
#
loop_
_entity.id
_entity.type
_entity.pdbx_description
1 polymer ?
#
loop_
_entity_poly.entity_id
_entity_poly.type
_entity_poly.pdbx_seq_one_letter_code
_entity_poly.pdbx_strand_id
1 'polypeptide(L)'
;MPAFTSPVFTVFNHGTCASRDGQGEIVAEFGRLAAGVEYRDFLICDGPGSNPTTSAIPGQFNPFTRDKQAKSFFGNKEMGHTHHNWQATGVMTGAGWDDNVMHAVATIAELNPAPRTINMLGWSRGAVTCTKLAYKLREIFPDIAVNIFAVDPVAGIGNKGDDDTSTIRGNVRNYLAVLSMHETRGFFKPQDIKRVTFTNTGTNAIYVPFPGNHSGQVNLDKSVKKELGESAQMVWFLAWKFLDHFGTRFTAPPSLDYDGLEQCNLYAKMKAKMPGYKNTSPGFGGAFLGARKTRDFLNNRIDQYVKFSDFFISEHHRRIFKRTLPALYMWVFENQGSDNRAVMQDFKKAAFHTALKQSLVDIGFQTTRLSGVPTVLLPLRGGGQQAVEIAPQQLTASMSSMGLYV
;
A
#
# COMPACT_ATOMS: atom_id res chain seq x y z
N MET A 1 -24.80 28.89 6.77
CA MET A 1 -24.95 27.46 7.13
C MET A 1 -23.65 27.00 7.79
N PRO A 2 -23.65 26.38 8.97
CA PRO A 2 -22.41 25.80 9.50
C PRO A 2 -22.01 24.62 8.62
N ALA A 3 -20.78 24.67 8.10
CA ALA A 3 -20.23 23.69 7.17
C ALA A 3 -20.17 22.29 7.79
N PHE A 4 -20.50 21.28 6.99
CA PHE A 4 -20.39 19.86 7.33
C PHE A 4 -19.05 19.56 8.01
N THR A 5 -19.08 19.19 9.28
CA THR A 5 -17.97 18.49 9.94
C THR A 5 -17.94 17.08 9.36
N SER A 6 -16.89 16.78 8.60
CA SER A 6 -16.76 15.49 7.92
C SER A 6 -16.77 14.35 8.97
N PRO A 7 -17.55 13.28 8.80
CA PRO A 7 -17.50 12.11 9.68
C PRO A 7 -16.18 11.31 9.52
N VAL A 8 -15.29 11.74 8.62
CA VAL A 8 -14.03 11.08 8.26
C VAL A 8 -12.86 11.95 8.69
N PHE A 9 -11.91 11.36 9.41
CA PHE A 9 -10.60 11.92 9.69
C PHE A 9 -9.50 11.07 9.02
N THR A 10 -8.49 11.70 8.41
CA THR A 10 -7.44 10.96 7.70
C THR A 10 -6.07 11.14 8.36
N VAL A 11 -5.33 10.05 8.60
CA VAL A 11 -3.97 10.10 9.15
C VAL A 11 -2.96 9.63 8.11
N PHE A 12 -1.97 10.47 7.83
CA PHE A 12 -0.89 10.23 6.89
C PHE A 12 0.41 9.97 7.67
N ASN A 13 0.98 8.76 7.56
CA ASN A 13 2.13 8.33 8.35
C ASN A 13 3.37 8.09 7.47
N HIS A 14 4.36 8.97 7.59
CA HIS A 14 5.61 8.85 6.84
C HIS A 14 6.43 7.63 7.28
N GLY A 15 7.16 7.05 6.34
CA GLY A 15 8.21 6.07 6.61
C GLY A 15 9.44 6.70 7.25
N THR A 16 10.36 5.86 7.72
CA THR A 16 11.61 6.30 8.38
C THR A 16 12.34 7.40 7.62
N CYS A 17 12.81 8.41 8.35
CA CYS A 17 13.58 9.54 7.81
C CYS A 17 12.85 10.36 6.74
N ALA A 18 11.58 10.08 6.43
CA ALA A 18 10.75 10.91 5.57
C ALA A 18 9.91 11.88 6.41
N SER A 19 9.57 13.00 5.80
CA SER A 19 8.80 14.07 6.44
C SER A 19 7.94 14.79 5.42
N ARG A 20 7.01 15.58 5.94
CA ARG A 20 6.07 16.43 5.19
C ARG A 20 6.76 17.42 4.24
N ASP A 21 8.01 17.77 4.53
CA ASP A 21 8.82 18.71 3.74
C ASP A 21 9.38 18.08 2.46
N GLY A 22 9.33 16.74 2.37
CA GLY A 22 9.72 16.02 1.17
C GLY A 22 8.84 16.34 -0.04
N GLN A 23 9.42 16.20 -1.23
CA GLN A 23 8.71 16.29 -2.51
C GLN A 23 8.76 14.94 -3.22
N GLY A 24 7.65 14.57 -3.88
CA GLY A 24 7.57 13.37 -4.71
C GLY A 24 7.50 12.05 -3.93
N GLU A 25 7.17 12.09 -2.64
CA GLU A 25 6.90 10.94 -1.78
C GLU A 25 5.42 10.89 -1.43
N ILE A 26 4.81 9.70 -1.50
CA ILE A 26 3.35 9.53 -1.46
C ILE A 26 2.68 10.21 -0.26
N VAL A 27 3.22 10.07 0.95
CA VAL A 27 2.61 10.64 2.17
C VAL A 27 2.71 12.17 2.16
N ALA A 28 3.84 12.73 1.69
CA ALA A 28 4.02 14.18 1.60
C ALA A 28 3.02 14.79 0.61
N GLU A 29 2.91 14.22 -0.59
CA GLU A 29 2.01 14.73 -1.64
C GLU A 29 0.54 14.57 -1.24
N PHE A 30 0.15 13.41 -0.72
CA PHE A 30 -1.22 13.16 -0.31
C PHE A 30 -1.64 14.04 0.87
N GLY A 31 -0.75 14.23 1.85
CA GLY A 31 -0.98 15.13 2.96
C GLY A 31 -1.12 16.59 2.50
N ARG A 32 -0.31 17.04 1.54
CA ARG A 32 -0.40 18.40 0.97
C ARG A 32 -1.68 18.62 0.18
N LEU A 33 -2.16 17.60 -0.52
CA LEU A 33 -3.39 17.64 -1.30
C LEU A 33 -4.63 17.32 -0.46
N ALA A 34 -4.50 16.96 0.81
CA ALA A 34 -5.66 16.68 1.67
C ALA A 34 -6.51 17.95 1.84
N ALA A 35 -7.81 17.83 1.60
CA ALA A 35 -8.74 18.95 1.77
C ALA A 35 -9.14 19.10 3.24
N GLY A 36 -9.18 20.35 3.71
CA GLY A 36 -9.52 20.69 5.09
C GLY A 36 -8.33 21.30 5.83
N VAL A 37 -8.32 21.15 7.14
CA VAL A 37 -7.31 21.71 8.04
C VAL A 37 -6.67 20.60 8.86
N GLU A 38 -5.33 20.56 8.92
CA GLU A 38 -4.60 19.62 9.78
C GLU A 38 -5.06 19.78 11.25
N TYR A 39 -5.14 18.69 12.02
CA TYR A 39 -5.74 18.62 13.36
C TYR A 39 -7.26 18.83 13.45
N ARG A 40 -7.94 18.94 12.31
CA ARG A 40 -9.41 18.98 12.26
C ARG A 40 -9.98 17.96 11.28
N ASP A 41 -9.41 17.91 10.08
CA ASP A 41 -9.87 17.04 8.98
C ASP A 41 -8.86 15.92 8.68
N PHE A 42 -7.57 16.18 8.91
CA PHE A 42 -6.50 15.22 8.72
C PHE A 42 -5.32 15.47 9.68
N LEU A 43 -4.38 14.53 9.75
CA LEU A 43 -3.11 14.65 10.48
C LEU A 43 -1.97 14.08 9.65
N ILE A 44 -0.82 14.75 9.63
CA ILE A 44 0.42 14.21 9.06
C ILE A 44 1.40 13.90 10.20
N CYS A 45 1.83 12.65 10.28
CA CYS A 45 2.85 12.18 11.22
C CYS A 45 4.16 11.96 10.47
N ASP A 46 5.18 12.74 10.81
CA ASP A 46 6.51 12.59 10.22
C ASP A 46 7.17 11.26 10.64
N GLY A 47 8.11 10.80 9.83
CA GLY A 47 8.73 9.50 9.98
C GLY A 47 9.65 9.45 11.21
N PRO A 48 9.74 8.31 11.91
CA PRO A 48 10.78 8.12 12.93
C PRO A 48 12.17 8.40 12.35
N GLY A 49 13.00 9.17 13.06
CA GLY A 49 14.33 9.57 12.59
C GLY A 49 14.34 10.65 11.50
N SER A 50 13.22 11.32 11.23
CA SER A 50 13.15 12.47 10.32
C SER A 50 13.55 13.79 10.99
N ASN A 51 13.85 14.81 10.19
CA ASN A 51 14.23 16.14 10.67
C ASN A 51 13.52 17.24 9.85
N PRO A 52 12.18 17.37 9.97
CA PRO A 52 11.43 18.40 9.27
C PRO A 52 11.89 19.81 9.68
N THR A 53 11.84 20.76 8.75
CA THR A 53 12.10 22.18 8.99
C THR A 53 10.83 22.94 9.36
N THR A 54 9.65 22.40 9.03
CA THR A 54 8.36 23.08 9.23
C THR A 54 7.56 22.57 10.43
N SER A 55 8.06 21.56 11.14
CA SER A 55 7.36 20.97 12.29
C SER A 55 8.35 20.33 13.26
N ALA A 56 7.87 19.96 14.46
CA ALA A 56 8.70 19.26 15.41
C ALA A 56 8.95 17.81 15.04
N ILE A 57 10.14 17.37 15.41
CA ILE A 57 10.64 16.02 15.20
C ILE A 57 9.80 15.03 16.04
N PRO A 58 9.34 13.91 15.44
CA PRO A 58 8.69 12.82 16.18
C PRO A 58 9.46 12.40 17.43
N GLY A 59 8.78 12.36 18.58
CA GLY A 59 9.34 12.03 19.90
C GLY A 59 10.03 13.18 20.64
N GLN A 60 10.17 14.34 20.01
CA GLN A 60 10.72 15.55 20.62
C GLN A 60 9.67 16.58 21.03
N PHE A 61 8.38 16.28 20.95
CA PHE A 61 7.32 17.14 21.47
C PHE A 61 6.43 16.33 22.42
N ASN A 62 5.59 17.00 23.21
CA ASN A 62 4.61 16.33 24.04
C ASN A 62 3.55 15.66 23.14
N PRO A 63 3.47 14.32 23.09
CA PRO A 63 2.55 13.66 22.17
C PRO A 63 1.08 13.95 22.51
N PHE A 64 0.77 14.39 23.73
CA PHE A 64 -0.60 14.68 24.16
C PHE A 64 -1.08 16.09 23.83
N THR A 65 -0.25 16.93 23.21
CA THR A 65 -0.65 18.29 22.84
C THR A 65 -0.44 18.52 21.34
N ARG A 66 -1.16 19.51 20.81
CA ARG A 66 -0.86 20.10 19.49
C ARG A 66 0.38 20.99 19.52
N ASP A 67 0.89 21.29 20.72
CA ASP A 67 2.08 22.08 20.92
C ASP A 67 3.31 21.26 20.55
N LYS A 68 3.87 21.61 19.40
CA LYS A 68 5.08 21.01 18.84
C LYS A 68 6.35 21.66 19.41
N GLN A 69 6.31 22.28 20.59
CA GLN A 69 7.54 22.73 21.24
C GLN A 69 8.48 21.56 21.53
N ALA A 70 9.76 21.78 21.24
CA ALA A 70 10.79 20.79 21.49
C ALA A 70 10.96 20.57 23.00
N LYS A 71 11.02 19.31 23.44
CA LYS A 71 11.31 18.91 24.82
C LYS A 71 12.57 19.63 25.31
N SER A 72 12.50 20.26 26.48
CA SER A 72 13.65 20.93 27.10
C SER A 72 14.79 19.94 27.38
N PHE A 73 16.04 20.33 27.08
CA PHE A 73 17.27 19.53 27.27
C PHE A 73 17.51 19.06 28.72
N PHE A 74 16.88 19.73 29.70
CA PHE A 74 16.98 19.41 31.13
C PHE A 74 15.67 18.89 31.76
N GLY A 75 14.63 18.65 30.95
CA GLY A 75 13.28 18.36 31.45
C GLY A 75 12.95 16.87 31.54
N ASN A 76 13.11 16.27 32.72
CA ASN A 76 12.63 14.90 33.04
C ASN A 76 11.09 14.77 33.18
N LYS A 77 10.30 15.73 32.69
CA LYS A 77 8.86 15.84 33.02
C LYS A 77 7.89 15.74 31.85
N GLU A 78 8.36 15.57 30.62
CA GLU A 78 7.45 15.48 29.46
C GLU A 78 7.31 14.05 28.97
N MET A 79 6.10 13.50 29.14
CA MET A 79 5.73 12.11 28.86
C MET A 79 6.06 11.71 27.40
N GLY A 80 6.65 10.52 27.23
CA GLY A 80 7.06 9.92 25.95
C GLY A 80 8.30 9.02 26.12
N HIS A 81 8.49 8.02 25.26
CA HIS A 81 9.47 6.94 25.49
C HIS A 81 10.81 7.09 24.72
N THR A 82 11.06 8.23 24.08
CA THR A 82 12.23 8.44 23.20
C THR A 82 13.38 9.17 23.91
N HIS A 83 14.56 8.52 24.05
CA HIS A 83 15.79 9.12 24.62
C HIS A 83 16.61 9.92 23.59
N HIS A 84 17.47 10.85 24.06
CA HIS A 84 18.17 11.89 23.29
C HIS A 84 19.11 11.45 22.13
N ASN A 85 19.50 10.17 22.01
CA ASN A 85 20.38 9.67 20.91
C ASN A 85 19.58 9.05 19.74
N TRP A 86 18.60 9.78 19.22
CA TRP A 86 17.42 9.29 18.50
C TRP A 86 17.58 9.05 16.99
N GLN A 87 18.52 9.67 16.28
CA GLN A 87 18.71 9.42 14.84
C GLN A 87 19.26 8.01 14.58
N ALA A 88 20.23 7.56 15.38
CA ALA A 88 20.78 6.22 15.30
C ALA A 88 19.84 5.16 15.92
N THR A 89 19.20 5.48 17.06
CA THR A 89 18.28 4.55 17.74
C THR A 89 16.90 4.46 17.06
N GLY A 90 16.29 5.53 16.58
CA GLY A 90 15.01 5.51 15.85
C GLY A 90 15.07 4.69 14.55
N VAL A 91 16.22 4.69 13.88
CA VAL A 91 16.49 3.85 12.70
C VAL A 91 16.64 2.36 13.06
N MET A 92 17.15 2.03 14.26
CA MET A 92 17.46 0.65 14.69
C MET A 92 16.43 0.00 15.63
N THR A 93 15.74 0.75 16.50
CA THR A 93 14.89 0.25 17.60
C THR A 93 13.43 0.70 17.53
N GLY A 94 13.07 1.63 16.64
CA GLY A 94 11.68 2.11 16.49
C GLY A 94 11.30 3.30 17.38
N ALA A 95 12.23 3.89 18.13
CA ALA A 95 11.97 5.08 18.93
C ALA A 95 11.28 6.21 18.12
N GLY A 96 10.16 6.74 18.61
CA GLY A 96 9.37 7.82 18.00
C GLY A 96 8.05 7.41 17.33
N TRP A 97 7.85 6.13 16.96
CA TRP A 97 6.58 5.70 16.34
C TRP A 97 5.40 5.59 17.32
N ASP A 98 5.66 5.25 18.59
CA ASP A 98 4.65 5.19 19.65
C ASP A 98 4.22 6.61 20.02
N ASP A 99 5.14 7.57 19.96
CA ASP A 99 4.82 8.99 20.12
C ASP A 99 3.88 9.47 19.00
N ASN A 100 4.09 9.05 17.75
CA ASN A 100 3.14 9.31 16.65
C ASN A 100 1.77 8.68 16.90
N VAL A 101 1.71 7.44 17.42
CA VAL A 101 0.46 6.77 17.77
C VAL A 101 -0.29 7.56 18.85
N MET A 102 0.40 7.91 19.94
CA MET A 102 -0.20 8.67 21.05
C MET A 102 -0.65 10.06 20.60
N HIS A 103 0.13 10.71 19.73
CA HIS A 103 -0.23 12.00 19.16
C HIS A 103 -1.47 11.95 18.29
N ALA A 104 -1.59 10.95 17.44
CA ALA A 104 -2.80 10.75 16.64
C ALA A 104 -4.00 10.47 17.55
N VAL A 105 -3.87 9.60 18.55
CA VAL A 105 -4.95 9.31 19.52
C VAL A 105 -5.40 10.57 20.26
N ALA A 106 -4.46 11.36 20.78
CA ALA A 106 -4.77 12.60 21.48
C ALA A 106 -5.47 13.60 20.56
N THR A 107 -4.97 13.77 19.32
CA THR A 107 -5.61 14.62 18.32
C THR A 107 -7.04 14.19 18.05
N ILE A 108 -7.28 12.88 17.88
CA ILE A 108 -8.61 12.31 17.62
C ILE A 108 -9.55 12.51 18.82
N ALA A 109 -9.05 12.35 20.04
CA ALA A 109 -9.81 12.55 21.27
C ALA A 109 -10.33 14.00 21.42
N GLU A 110 -9.61 14.97 20.88
CA GLU A 110 -9.99 16.38 20.90
C GLU A 110 -10.94 16.80 19.76
N LEU A 111 -11.22 15.92 18.79
CA LEU A 111 -12.10 16.25 17.67
C LEU A 111 -13.55 16.35 18.15
N ASN A 112 -14.21 17.46 17.81
CA ASN A 112 -15.62 17.68 18.07
C ASN A 112 -16.34 18.19 16.80
N PRO A 113 -17.29 17.42 16.23
CA PRO A 113 -17.70 16.08 16.66
C PRO A 113 -16.61 15.02 16.42
N ALA A 114 -16.65 13.95 17.20
CA ALA A 114 -15.76 12.81 17.01
C ALA A 114 -15.97 12.16 15.62
N PRO A 115 -14.90 11.72 14.94
CA PRO A 115 -15.03 11.06 13.65
C PRO A 115 -15.67 9.68 13.81
N ARG A 116 -16.43 9.24 12.81
CA ARG A 116 -16.97 7.86 12.72
C ARG A 116 -16.04 6.92 11.98
N THR A 117 -15.21 7.48 11.09
CA THR A 117 -14.28 6.74 10.25
C THR A 117 -12.91 7.38 10.31
N ILE A 118 -11.88 6.55 10.44
CA ILE A 118 -10.48 6.95 10.28
C ILE A 118 -9.88 6.22 9.09
N ASN A 119 -9.41 6.98 8.12
CA ASN A 119 -8.63 6.46 7.01
C ASN A 119 -7.15 6.69 7.28
N MET A 120 -6.31 5.71 6.93
CA MET A 120 -4.88 5.80 7.15
C MET A 120 -4.10 5.41 5.90
N LEU A 121 -3.12 6.23 5.55
CA LEU A 121 -2.09 5.92 4.57
C LEU A 121 -0.73 5.97 5.26
N GLY A 122 0.07 4.92 5.12
CA GLY A 122 1.45 4.97 5.58
C GLY A 122 2.36 4.06 4.77
N TRP A 123 3.67 4.29 4.88
CA TRP A 123 4.66 3.42 4.25
C TRP A 123 5.80 3.04 5.20
N SER A 124 6.46 1.90 4.96
CA SER A 124 7.56 1.44 5.83
C SER A 124 7.12 1.31 7.30
N ARG A 125 7.86 1.91 8.23
CA ARG A 125 7.44 2.07 9.62
C ARG A 125 6.15 2.87 9.79
N GLY A 126 5.86 3.85 8.95
CA GLY A 126 4.60 4.60 8.98
C GLY A 126 3.38 3.70 8.70
N ALA A 127 3.50 2.69 7.85
CA ALA A 127 2.44 1.69 7.66
C ALA A 127 2.25 0.80 8.91
N VAL A 128 3.32 0.53 9.67
CA VAL A 128 3.21 -0.15 10.97
C VAL A 128 2.61 0.78 12.02
N THR A 129 2.93 2.07 11.99
CA THR A 129 2.26 3.09 12.81
C THR A 129 0.75 3.08 12.58
N CYS A 130 0.27 2.91 11.33
CA CYS A 130 -1.16 2.73 11.07
C CYS A 130 -1.75 1.51 11.79
N THR A 131 -1.01 0.39 11.83
CA THR A 131 -1.45 -0.85 12.49
C THR A 131 -1.53 -0.65 14.02
N LYS A 132 -0.48 -0.08 14.61
CA LYS A 132 -0.44 0.25 16.05
C LYS A 132 -1.51 1.26 16.45
N LEU A 133 -1.74 2.27 15.62
CA LEU A 133 -2.80 3.26 15.82
C LEU A 133 -4.18 2.61 15.76
N ALA A 134 -4.46 1.75 14.78
CA ALA A 134 -5.72 1.02 14.71
C ALA A 134 -5.96 0.15 15.95
N TYR A 135 -4.91 -0.51 16.43
CA TYR A 135 -4.93 -1.33 17.64
C TYR A 135 -5.30 -0.50 18.87
N LYS A 136 -4.67 0.68 19.05
CA LYS A 136 -4.95 1.61 20.16
C LYS A 136 -6.33 2.26 20.04
N LEU A 137 -6.75 2.63 18.85
CA LEU A 137 -8.11 3.15 18.60
C LEU A 137 -9.18 2.12 18.99
N ARG A 138 -8.93 0.82 18.83
CA ARG A 138 -9.87 -0.20 19.32
C ARG A 138 -10.04 -0.17 20.83
N GLU A 139 -8.98 0.15 21.58
CA GLU A 139 -9.00 0.18 23.05
C GLU A 139 -9.77 1.39 23.59
N ILE A 140 -9.66 2.52 22.89
CA ILE A 140 -10.13 3.82 23.39
C ILE A 140 -11.45 4.24 22.72
N PHE A 141 -11.59 3.96 21.43
CA PHE A 141 -12.72 4.34 20.58
C PHE A 141 -13.22 3.14 19.75
N PRO A 142 -13.80 2.12 20.41
CA PRO A 142 -14.10 0.84 19.76
C PRO A 142 -15.07 0.93 18.59
N ASP A 143 -15.88 1.99 18.53
CA ASP A 143 -16.90 2.22 17.50
C ASP A 143 -16.38 2.92 16.24
N ILE A 144 -15.16 3.47 16.26
CA ILE A 144 -14.58 4.11 15.08
C ILE A 144 -14.17 3.04 14.06
N ALA A 145 -14.73 3.12 12.86
CA ALA A 145 -14.32 2.28 11.73
C ALA A 145 -12.96 2.73 11.19
N VAL A 146 -12.07 1.77 10.93
CA VAL A 146 -10.72 2.06 10.43
C VAL A 146 -10.47 1.44 9.06
N ASN A 147 -9.88 2.22 8.13
CA ASN A 147 -9.42 1.76 6.83
C ASN A 147 -7.93 2.05 6.65
N ILE A 148 -7.14 1.06 6.23
CA ILE A 148 -5.68 1.17 6.15
C ILE A 148 -5.19 0.86 4.73
N PHE A 149 -4.46 1.81 4.16
CA PHE A 149 -3.61 1.61 2.99
C PHE A 149 -2.15 1.61 3.43
N ALA A 150 -1.52 0.44 3.44
CA ALA A 150 -0.17 0.20 3.92
C ALA A 150 0.78 -0.05 2.73
N VAL A 151 1.81 0.78 2.58
CA VAL A 151 2.85 0.57 1.56
C VAL A 151 4.09 -0.03 2.19
N ASP A 152 4.31 -1.30 1.91
CA ASP A 152 5.46 -2.08 2.36
C ASP A 152 5.72 -2.00 3.87
N PRO A 153 4.78 -2.46 4.72
CA PRO A 153 4.84 -2.31 6.17
C PRO A 153 6.01 -3.08 6.77
N VAL A 154 7.02 -2.40 7.32
CA VAL A 154 8.23 -3.01 7.87
C VAL A 154 8.45 -2.51 9.30
N ALA A 155 8.37 -3.43 10.27
CA ALA A 155 8.55 -3.09 11.69
C ALA A 155 10.02 -2.84 12.09
N GLY A 156 10.99 -3.36 11.33
CA GLY A 156 12.41 -3.23 11.62
C GLY A 156 12.99 -4.35 12.49
N ILE A 157 14.15 -4.11 13.11
CA ILE A 157 14.84 -5.05 14.01
C ILE A 157 14.19 -4.94 15.41
N GLY A 158 14.03 -6.06 16.12
CA GLY A 158 13.54 -6.08 17.52
C GLY A 158 12.02 -6.13 17.68
N ASN A 159 11.26 -5.47 16.81
CA ASN A 159 9.81 -5.23 17.04
C ASN A 159 8.88 -6.13 16.22
N LYS A 160 9.35 -7.32 15.81
CA LYS A 160 8.56 -8.25 14.98
C LYS A 160 7.57 -9.10 15.78
N GLY A 161 7.76 -9.17 17.10
CA GLY A 161 6.94 -9.97 18.01
C GLY A 161 5.90 -9.16 18.78
N ASP A 162 5.89 -7.83 18.63
CA ASP A 162 4.93 -6.97 19.31
C ASP A 162 3.56 -7.17 18.68
N ASP A 163 2.59 -7.55 19.51
CA ASP A 163 1.23 -7.87 19.06
C ASP A 163 0.61 -6.71 18.27
N ASP A 164 0.83 -5.48 18.70
CA ASP A 164 0.27 -4.28 18.06
C ASP A 164 0.94 -3.89 16.71
N THR A 165 2.03 -4.55 16.33
CA THR A 165 2.69 -4.35 15.02
C THR A 165 2.18 -5.27 13.93
N SER A 166 1.45 -6.32 14.32
CA SER A 166 1.07 -7.43 13.43
C SER A 166 -0.38 -7.88 13.61
N THR A 167 -1.09 -7.42 14.64
CA THR A 167 -2.49 -7.77 14.89
C THR A 167 -3.44 -6.67 14.41
N ILE A 168 -4.31 -7.03 13.48
CA ILE A 168 -5.41 -6.21 12.97
C ILE A 168 -6.69 -6.55 13.74
N ARG A 169 -7.16 -5.57 14.53
CA ARG A 169 -8.32 -5.70 15.40
C ARG A 169 -9.65 -5.43 14.67
N GLY A 170 -10.76 -5.88 15.26
CA GLY A 170 -12.09 -5.88 14.62
C GLY A 170 -12.72 -4.51 14.28
N ASN A 171 -12.11 -3.39 14.69
CA ASN A 171 -12.48 -2.05 14.21
C ASN A 171 -11.97 -1.75 12.79
N VAL A 172 -10.95 -2.48 12.31
CA VAL A 172 -10.44 -2.35 10.95
C VAL A 172 -11.41 -3.02 9.99
N ARG A 173 -12.00 -2.22 9.08
CA ARG A 173 -12.96 -2.69 8.07
C ARG A 173 -12.25 -3.06 6.79
N ASN A 174 -11.26 -2.28 6.37
CA ASN A 174 -10.53 -2.49 5.12
C ASN A 174 -9.02 -2.35 5.33
N TYR A 175 -8.24 -3.28 4.80
CA TYR A 175 -6.78 -3.33 4.89
C TYR A 175 -6.20 -3.70 3.53
N LEU A 176 -5.51 -2.76 2.89
CA LEU A 176 -4.77 -3.01 1.65
C LEU A 176 -3.28 -2.83 1.93
N ALA A 177 -2.50 -3.87 1.68
CA ALA A 177 -1.04 -3.84 1.83
C ALA A 177 -0.34 -4.04 0.49
N VAL A 178 0.42 -3.05 0.03
CA VAL A 178 1.37 -3.19 -1.08
C VAL A 178 2.65 -3.81 -0.55
N LEU A 179 3.19 -4.83 -1.24
CA LEU A 179 4.42 -5.51 -0.85
C LEU A 179 5.50 -5.35 -1.93
N SER A 180 6.63 -4.73 -1.59
CA SER A 180 7.74 -4.54 -2.54
C SER A 180 8.43 -5.86 -2.84
N MET A 181 8.58 -6.22 -4.12
CA MET A 181 9.16 -7.50 -4.48
C MET A 181 10.70 -7.51 -4.37
N HIS A 182 11.38 -6.46 -4.79
CA HIS A 182 12.84 -6.48 -4.98
C HIS A 182 13.60 -5.73 -3.89
N GLU A 183 13.11 -5.82 -2.66
CA GLU A 183 13.86 -5.39 -1.48
C GLU A 183 14.65 -6.58 -0.91
N THR A 184 15.94 -6.40 -0.66
CA THR A 184 16.85 -7.51 -0.34
C THR A 184 17.56 -7.37 1.01
N ARG A 185 17.36 -6.26 1.73
CA ARG A 185 17.92 -6.07 3.07
C ARG A 185 17.28 -7.04 4.06
N GLY A 186 18.07 -7.90 4.71
CA GLY A 186 17.57 -8.99 5.55
C GLY A 186 16.68 -8.57 6.72
N PHE A 187 16.82 -7.34 7.22
CA PHE A 187 15.96 -6.80 8.28
C PHE A 187 14.67 -6.16 7.78
N PHE A 188 14.54 -5.91 6.47
CA PHE A 188 13.35 -5.31 5.83
C PHE A 188 12.31 -6.37 5.44
N LYS A 189 11.94 -7.21 6.41
CA LYS A 189 10.87 -8.19 6.24
C LYS A 189 9.52 -7.47 6.42
N PRO A 190 8.63 -7.49 5.42
CA PRO A 190 7.35 -6.83 5.55
C PRO A 190 6.39 -7.66 6.40
N GLN A 191 5.40 -6.98 6.98
CA GLN A 191 4.21 -7.59 7.58
C GLN A 191 3.31 -8.12 6.45
N ASP A 192 3.72 -9.26 5.89
CA ASP A 192 2.96 -9.99 4.89
C ASP A 192 1.86 -10.86 5.52
N ILE A 193 1.10 -11.55 4.67
CA ILE A 193 -0.01 -12.43 5.07
C ILE A 193 0.35 -13.49 6.11
N LYS A 194 1.61 -13.89 6.23
CA LYS A 194 2.04 -14.89 7.23
C LYS A 194 2.41 -14.29 8.57
N ARG A 195 2.53 -12.96 8.63
CA ARG A 195 2.90 -12.23 9.84
C ARG A 195 1.74 -11.46 10.43
N VAL A 196 0.81 -11.00 9.60
CA VAL A 196 -0.36 -10.27 10.07
C VAL A 196 -1.46 -11.23 10.52
N THR A 197 -2.00 -10.99 11.72
CA THR A 197 -3.14 -11.73 12.27
C THR A 197 -4.38 -10.86 12.29
N PHE A 198 -5.50 -11.36 11.77
CA PHE A 198 -6.79 -10.68 11.84
C PHE A 198 -7.64 -11.30 12.95
N THR A 199 -8.07 -10.50 13.91
CA THR A 199 -8.94 -10.97 15.03
C THR A 199 -10.41 -11.07 14.65
N ASN A 200 -10.80 -10.49 13.51
CA ASN A 200 -12.16 -10.48 13.02
C ASN A 200 -12.18 -10.96 11.58
N THR A 201 -12.98 -11.99 11.29
CA THR A 201 -13.21 -12.49 9.93
C THR A 201 -14.01 -11.52 9.07
N GLY A 202 -14.60 -10.46 9.62
CA GLY A 202 -15.29 -9.42 8.86
C GLY A 202 -14.37 -8.35 8.24
N THR A 203 -13.06 -8.36 8.50
CA THR A 203 -12.13 -7.40 7.90
C THR A 203 -11.84 -7.76 6.45
N ASN A 204 -12.02 -6.81 5.54
CA ASN A 204 -11.59 -6.95 4.15
C ASN A 204 -10.11 -6.70 4.02
N ALA A 205 -9.35 -7.73 3.63
CA ALA A 205 -7.90 -7.64 3.51
C ALA A 205 -7.41 -8.07 2.13
N ILE A 206 -6.47 -7.31 1.56
CA ILE A 206 -5.80 -7.65 0.29
C ILE A 206 -4.31 -7.29 0.36
N TYR A 207 -3.48 -8.24 -0.06
CA TYR A 207 -2.04 -8.03 -0.25
C TYR A 207 -1.73 -7.96 -1.75
N VAL A 208 -1.00 -6.93 -2.15
CA VAL A 208 -0.71 -6.62 -3.55
C VAL A 208 0.82 -6.56 -3.74
N PRO A 209 1.47 -7.66 -4.15
CA PRO A 209 2.88 -7.65 -4.51
C PRO A 209 3.12 -6.76 -5.72
N PHE A 210 4.14 -5.89 -5.65
CA PHE A 210 4.54 -5.01 -6.75
C PHE A 210 6.05 -4.97 -6.97
N PRO A 211 6.51 -4.88 -8.23
CA PRO A 211 7.93 -4.96 -8.54
C PRO A 211 8.69 -3.71 -8.10
N GLY A 212 9.91 -3.91 -7.63
CA GLY A 212 10.82 -2.85 -7.22
C GLY A 212 11.18 -2.94 -5.75
N ASN A 213 12.14 -2.13 -5.32
CA ASN A 213 12.60 -2.08 -3.93
C ASN A 213 11.61 -1.33 -3.02
N HIS A 214 11.97 -1.20 -1.74
CA HIS A 214 11.14 -0.58 -0.71
C HIS A 214 10.68 0.85 -1.06
N SER A 215 11.62 1.74 -1.39
CA SER A 215 11.33 3.16 -1.65
C SER A 215 10.79 3.43 -3.05
N GLY A 216 10.99 2.49 -3.99
CA GLY A 216 10.51 2.58 -5.37
C GLY A 216 9.00 2.60 -5.50
N GLN A 217 8.27 2.13 -4.47
CA GLN A 217 6.80 2.13 -4.43
C GLN A 217 6.21 3.50 -4.08
N VAL A 218 6.96 4.34 -3.36
CA VAL A 218 6.44 5.59 -2.79
C VAL A 218 7.02 6.84 -3.42
N ASN A 219 8.21 6.76 -4.02
CA ASN A 219 8.87 7.92 -4.63
C ASN A 219 8.58 7.99 -6.14
N LEU A 220 7.50 8.64 -6.54
CA LEU A 220 7.08 8.68 -7.95
C LEU A 220 8.14 9.36 -8.84
N ASP A 221 8.57 10.58 -8.50
CA ASP A 221 9.52 11.35 -9.31
C ASP A 221 10.87 10.65 -9.47
N LYS A 222 11.35 10.00 -8.41
CA LYS A 222 12.64 9.29 -8.43
C LYS A 222 12.55 8.01 -9.23
N SER A 223 11.41 7.31 -9.21
CA SER A 223 11.19 6.09 -9.96
C SER A 223 10.92 6.35 -11.45
N VAL A 224 10.18 7.41 -11.78
CA VAL A 224 9.94 7.86 -13.16
C VAL A 224 11.27 8.23 -13.85
N LYS A 225 12.17 8.92 -13.15
CA LYS A 225 13.53 9.22 -13.66
C LYS A 225 14.37 8.00 -14.01
N LYS A 226 14.02 6.82 -13.51
CA LYS A 226 14.70 5.54 -13.78
C LYS A 226 13.97 4.67 -14.80
N GLU A 227 12.93 5.20 -15.45
CA GLU A 227 12.02 4.45 -16.33
C GLU A 227 11.37 3.23 -15.65
N LEU A 228 11.23 3.26 -14.32
CA LEU A 228 10.65 2.20 -13.48
C LEU A 228 9.55 2.78 -12.57
N GLY A 229 8.83 3.77 -13.10
CA GLY A 229 7.81 4.53 -12.38
C GLY A 229 6.45 3.84 -12.27
N GLU A 230 6.18 2.83 -13.09
CA GLU A 230 4.83 2.25 -13.23
C GLU A 230 4.33 1.66 -11.90
N SER A 231 5.22 1.05 -11.13
CA SER A 231 4.87 0.52 -9.82
C SER A 231 4.39 1.64 -8.88
N ALA A 232 5.15 2.73 -8.75
CA ALA A 232 4.75 3.89 -7.97
C ALA A 232 3.45 4.53 -8.49
N GLN A 233 3.31 4.66 -9.81
CA GLN A 233 2.08 5.18 -10.44
C GLN A 233 0.85 4.39 -9.99
N MET A 234 0.92 3.05 -10.02
CA MET A 234 -0.18 2.19 -9.60
C MET A 234 -0.41 2.26 -8.09
N VAL A 235 0.64 2.33 -7.25
CA VAL A 235 0.49 2.49 -5.79
C VAL A 235 -0.24 3.79 -5.47
N TRP A 236 0.15 4.89 -6.11
CA TRP A 236 -0.47 6.19 -5.91
C TRP A 236 -1.93 6.20 -6.37
N PHE A 237 -2.21 5.62 -7.54
CA PHE A 237 -3.58 5.46 -8.02
C PHE A 237 -4.44 4.67 -7.03
N LEU A 238 -3.95 3.52 -6.57
CA LEU A 238 -4.68 2.68 -5.62
C LEU A 238 -4.87 3.36 -4.26
N ALA A 239 -3.86 4.08 -3.75
CA ALA A 239 -3.96 4.83 -2.52
C ALA A 239 -5.02 5.93 -2.63
N TRP A 240 -5.02 6.67 -3.74
CA TRP A 240 -5.99 7.73 -3.97
C TRP A 240 -7.40 7.15 -4.05
N LYS A 241 -7.64 6.14 -4.89
CA LYS A 241 -8.97 5.53 -5.01
C LYS A 241 -9.44 4.91 -3.69
N PHE A 242 -8.55 4.29 -2.91
CA PHE A 242 -8.88 3.75 -1.60
C PHE A 242 -9.33 4.85 -0.64
N LEU A 243 -8.53 5.91 -0.47
CA LEU A 243 -8.82 6.99 0.46
C LEU A 243 -10.08 7.78 0.05
N ASP A 244 -10.19 8.13 -1.23
CA ASP A 244 -11.33 8.84 -1.80
C ASP A 244 -12.63 8.05 -1.64
N HIS A 245 -12.59 6.75 -1.94
CA HIS A 245 -13.73 5.85 -1.77
C HIS A 245 -14.22 5.80 -0.31
N PHE A 246 -13.31 5.87 0.65
CA PHE A 246 -13.65 5.91 2.07
C PHE A 246 -13.81 7.33 2.64
N GLY A 247 -13.98 8.33 1.76
CA GLY A 247 -14.41 9.68 2.12
C GLY A 247 -13.30 10.65 2.52
N THR A 248 -12.03 10.28 2.35
CA THR A 248 -10.94 11.27 2.39
C THR A 248 -11.11 12.22 1.21
N ARG A 249 -11.10 13.53 1.46
CA ARG A 249 -11.23 14.55 0.42
C ARG A 249 -9.86 15.12 0.05
N PHE A 250 -9.69 15.46 -1.22
CA PHE A 250 -8.49 16.10 -1.74
C PHE A 250 -8.83 17.41 -2.45
N THR A 251 -7.91 18.38 -2.42
CA THR A 251 -8.02 19.65 -3.14
C THR A 251 -7.76 19.50 -4.63
N ALA A 252 -6.98 18.49 -5.02
CA ALA A 252 -6.80 18.02 -6.38
C ALA A 252 -6.46 16.52 -6.38
N PRO A 253 -6.71 15.79 -7.49
CA PRO A 253 -6.29 14.39 -7.65
C PRO A 253 -4.80 14.18 -7.35
N PRO A 254 -4.44 13.34 -6.35
CA PRO A 254 -3.04 13.01 -6.05
C PRO A 254 -2.36 12.11 -7.09
N SER A 255 -3.14 11.50 -7.99
CA SER A 255 -2.64 10.62 -9.04
C SER A 255 -3.47 10.79 -10.32
N LEU A 256 -2.97 10.28 -11.44
CA LEU A 256 -3.75 10.17 -12.67
C LEU A 256 -4.89 9.17 -12.48
N ASP A 257 -6.05 9.45 -13.07
CA ASP A 257 -7.19 8.54 -13.02
C ASP A 257 -7.12 7.53 -14.17
N TYR A 258 -6.49 6.38 -13.91
CA TYR A 258 -6.29 5.36 -14.92
C TYR A 258 -7.54 4.53 -15.17
N ASP A 259 -7.96 4.43 -16.43
CA ASP A 259 -9.01 3.48 -16.82
C ASP A 259 -8.51 2.01 -16.78
N GLY A 260 -9.41 1.05 -17.04
CA GLY A 260 -9.06 -0.37 -16.98
C GLY A 260 -7.97 -0.79 -17.96
N LEU A 261 -7.93 -0.22 -19.17
CA LEU A 261 -6.91 -0.54 -20.18
C LEU A 261 -5.57 0.09 -19.82
N GLU A 262 -5.57 1.33 -19.32
CA GLU A 262 -4.38 2.02 -18.83
C GLU A 262 -3.76 1.27 -17.65
N GLN A 263 -4.58 0.82 -16.70
CA GLN A 263 -4.12 -0.02 -15.59
C GLN A 263 -3.51 -1.33 -16.09
N CYS A 264 -4.18 -2.05 -17.00
CA CYS A 264 -3.64 -3.26 -17.61
C CYS A 264 -2.31 -2.99 -18.33
N ASN A 265 -2.18 -1.85 -19.01
CA ASN A 265 -0.96 -1.46 -19.69
C ASN A 265 0.18 -1.12 -18.71
N LEU A 266 -0.10 -0.49 -17.57
CA LEU A 266 0.89 -0.27 -16.50
C LEU A 266 1.42 -1.61 -15.97
N TYR A 267 0.53 -2.57 -15.72
CA TYR A 267 0.93 -3.91 -15.31
C TYR A 267 1.77 -4.64 -16.36
N ALA A 268 1.40 -4.53 -17.63
CA ALA A 268 2.18 -5.10 -18.72
C ALA A 268 3.58 -4.49 -18.82
N LYS A 269 3.70 -3.15 -18.67
CA LYS A 269 5.00 -2.47 -18.58
C LYS A 269 5.83 -2.97 -17.40
N MET A 270 5.21 -3.14 -16.22
CA MET A 270 5.87 -3.72 -15.06
C MET A 270 6.43 -5.12 -15.33
N LYS A 271 5.67 -5.99 -16.00
CA LYS A 271 6.13 -7.32 -16.42
C LYS A 271 7.29 -7.24 -17.40
N ALA A 272 7.17 -6.43 -18.45
CA ALA A 272 8.22 -6.27 -19.45
C ALA A 272 9.54 -5.74 -18.84
N LYS A 273 9.43 -4.84 -17.86
CA LYS A 273 10.57 -4.21 -17.17
C LYS A 273 11.04 -4.97 -15.92
N MET A 274 10.53 -6.17 -15.66
CA MET A 274 10.86 -6.96 -14.46
C MET A 274 12.36 -7.12 -14.20
N PRO A 275 13.24 -7.34 -15.22
CA PRO A 275 14.69 -7.37 -15.00
C PRO A 275 15.24 -6.05 -14.41
N GLY A 276 14.76 -4.91 -14.87
CA GLY A 276 15.16 -3.60 -14.35
C GLY A 276 14.74 -3.42 -12.89
N TYR A 277 13.53 -3.83 -12.53
CA TYR A 277 13.06 -3.79 -11.15
C TYR A 277 13.90 -4.66 -10.20
N LYS A 278 14.37 -5.83 -10.62
CA LYS A 278 15.27 -6.69 -9.81
C LYS A 278 16.58 -5.97 -9.47
N ASN A 279 17.07 -5.16 -10.39
CA ASN A 279 18.31 -4.36 -10.23
C ASN A 279 18.13 -3.14 -9.33
N THR A 280 16.91 -2.80 -8.90
CA THR A 280 16.68 -1.71 -7.92
C THR A 280 17.06 -2.11 -6.49
N SER A 281 17.36 -3.38 -6.25
CA SER A 281 17.88 -3.87 -4.97
C SER A 281 19.10 -3.05 -4.53
N PRO A 282 19.21 -2.62 -3.25
CA PRO A 282 20.38 -1.88 -2.78
C PRO A 282 21.69 -2.65 -3.09
N GLY A 283 22.68 -1.93 -3.64
CA GLY A 283 23.98 -2.45 -4.06
C GLY A 283 24.80 -3.07 -2.92
N PHE A 284 25.98 -3.62 -3.23
CA PHE A 284 26.83 -4.35 -2.27
C PHE A 284 27.19 -3.51 -1.01
N GLY A 285 27.32 -2.19 -1.15
CA GLY A 285 27.56 -1.26 -0.04
C GLY A 285 26.37 -1.04 0.91
N GLY A 286 25.14 -1.40 0.50
CA GLY A 286 23.94 -1.36 1.36
C GLY A 286 23.73 -2.63 2.19
N ALA A 287 24.58 -3.65 2.00
CA ALA A 287 24.56 -4.91 2.76
C ALA A 287 25.17 -4.78 4.17
N PHE A 288 25.63 -3.59 4.56
CA PHE A 288 26.10 -3.30 5.93
C PHE A 288 24.99 -3.41 6.99
N LEU A 289 23.72 -3.58 6.56
CA LEU A 289 22.54 -3.83 7.39
C LEU A 289 21.99 -5.26 7.21
N GLY A 290 22.87 -6.26 7.17
CA GLY A 290 22.52 -7.69 7.17
C GLY A 290 22.56 -8.39 5.81
N ALA A 291 22.66 -9.72 5.83
CA ALA A 291 22.79 -10.56 4.64
C ALA A 291 21.66 -10.31 3.61
N ARG A 292 22.01 -10.28 2.32
CA ARG A 292 21.04 -10.21 1.22
C ARG A 292 20.13 -11.44 1.29
N LYS A 293 18.83 -11.21 1.44
CA LYS A 293 17.82 -12.26 1.40
C LYS A 293 16.69 -11.82 0.49
N THR A 294 16.37 -12.65 -0.50
CA THR A 294 15.08 -12.54 -1.20
C THR A 294 13.98 -12.60 -0.16
N ARG A 295 12.95 -11.75 -0.30
CA ARG A 295 11.84 -11.75 0.64
C ARG A 295 11.16 -13.11 0.67
N ASP A 296 10.81 -13.54 1.88
CA ASP A 296 10.23 -14.86 2.13
C ASP A 296 8.95 -15.12 1.30
N PHE A 297 8.18 -14.06 0.98
CA PHE A 297 6.95 -14.16 0.18
C PHE A 297 7.19 -14.35 -1.33
N LEU A 298 8.41 -14.13 -1.82
CA LEU A 298 8.76 -14.30 -3.24
C LEU A 298 9.51 -15.57 -3.56
N ASN A 299 9.98 -16.29 -2.55
CA ASN A 299 10.76 -17.49 -2.73
C ASN A 299 9.88 -18.64 -3.28
N ASN A 300 9.55 -18.57 -4.57
CA ASN A 300 8.63 -19.44 -5.31
C ASN A 300 7.19 -19.45 -4.80
N ARG A 301 6.72 -18.31 -4.28
CA ARG A 301 5.44 -18.21 -3.54
C ARG A 301 4.51 -17.11 -4.03
N ILE A 302 4.81 -16.49 -5.18
CA ILE A 302 3.95 -15.44 -5.76
C ILE A 302 2.56 -15.98 -6.15
N ASP A 303 2.48 -17.28 -6.44
CA ASP A 303 1.26 -18.05 -6.66
C ASP A 303 0.34 -18.09 -5.42
N GLN A 304 0.83 -17.77 -4.22
CA GLN A 304 -0.01 -17.59 -3.03
C GLN A 304 -0.78 -16.26 -3.02
N TYR A 305 -0.40 -15.34 -3.90
CA TYR A 305 -0.98 -13.99 -3.98
C TYR A 305 -1.85 -13.79 -5.22
N VAL A 306 -1.71 -14.65 -6.24
CA VAL A 306 -2.46 -14.51 -7.51
C VAL A 306 -2.50 -15.82 -8.31
N LYS A 307 -3.68 -16.12 -8.89
CA LYS A 307 -3.85 -17.20 -9.88
C LYS A 307 -3.19 -16.82 -11.21
N PHE A 308 -2.58 -17.80 -11.89
CA PHE A 308 -1.83 -17.56 -13.14
C PHE A 308 -0.68 -16.55 -12.96
N SER A 309 0.11 -16.74 -11.91
CA SER A 309 1.21 -15.85 -11.53
C SER A 309 2.31 -15.69 -12.59
N ASP A 310 2.36 -16.60 -13.56
CA ASP A 310 3.23 -16.47 -14.73
C ASP A 310 2.83 -15.27 -15.61
N PHE A 311 1.54 -14.89 -15.61
CA PHE A 311 1.04 -13.73 -16.32
C PHE A 311 0.77 -12.55 -15.38
N PHE A 312 0.02 -12.76 -14.30
CA PHE A 312 -0.39 -11.69 -13.39
C PHE A 312 0.63 -11.48 -12.26
N ILE A 313 0.83 -10.21 -11.87
CA ILE A 313 1.76 -9.83 -10.78
C ILE A 313 1.06 -9.93 -9.43
N SER A 314 -0.22 -9.60 -9.40
CA SER A 314 -1.04 -9.53 -8.19
C SER A 314 -2.50 -9.83 -8.52
N GLU A 315 -3.29 -10.14 -7.51
CA GLU A 315 -4.70 -10.41 -7.69
C GLU A 315 -5.47 -9.20 -8.26
N HIS A 316 -5.05 -7.98 -7.92
CA HIS A 316 -5.61 -6.77 -8.52
C HIS A 316 -5.34 -6.73 -10.04
N HIS A 317 -4.11 -7.04 -10.50
CA HIS A 317 -3.81 -7.15 -11.94
C HIS A 317 -4.74 -8.17 -12.63
N ARG A 318 -4.93 -9.35 -12.04
CA ARG A 318 -5.83 -10.38 -12.59
C ARG A 318 -7.26 -9.89 -12.71
N ARG A 319 -7.79 -9.26 -11.66
CA ARG A 319 -9.18 -8.81 -11.59
C ARG A 319 -9.44 -7.63 -12.55
N ILE A 320 -8.54 -6.65 -12.62
CA ILE A 320 -8.71 -5.55 -13.57
C ILE A 320 -8.67 -6.05 -15.02
N PHE A 321 -7.80 -7.01 -15.33
CA PHE A 321 -7.75 -7.62 -16.65
C PHE A 321 -9.06 -8.37 -16.95
N LYS A 322 -9.55 -9.21 -16.03
CA LYS A 322 -10.81 -9.93 -16.18
C LYS A 322 -11.99 -8.97 -16.42
N ARG A 323 -12.04 -7.85 -15.70
CA ARG A 323 -13.11 -6.85 -15.84
C ARG A 323 -13.02 -6.08 -17.16
N THR A 324 -11.81 -5.76 -17.60
CA THR A 324 -11.57 -4.90 -18.77
C THR A 324 -11.65 -5.66 -20.09
N LEU A 325 -11.13 -6.90 -20.09
CA LEU A 325 -11.00 -7.78 -21.25
C LEU A 325 -11.61 -9.16 -20.94
N PRO A 326 -12.93 -9.22 -20.64
CA PRO A 326 -13.57 -10.43 -20.12
C PRO A 326 -13.55 -11.60 -21.11
N ALA A 327 -13.79 -11.37 -22.40
CA ALA A 327 -13.80 -12.46 -23.39
C ALA A 327 -12.39 -13.03 -23.58
N LEU A 328 -11.37 -12.17 -23.63
CA LEU A 328 -9.97 -12.62 -23.64
C LEU A 328 -9.61 -13.40 -22.37
N TYR A 329 -10.04 -12.93 -21.20
CA TYR A 329 -9.76 -13.60 -19.95
C TYR A 329 -10.34 -15.03 -19.92
N MET A 330 -11.61 -15.17 -20.29
CA MET A 330 -12.29 -16.47 -20.32
C MET A 330 -11.65 -17.42 -21.33
N TRP A 331 -11.25 -16.91 -22.50
CA TRP A 331 -10.58 -17.68 -23.54
C TRP A 331 -9.20 -18.19 -23.11
N VAL A 332 -8.34 -17.30 -22.62
CA VAL A 332 -6.95 -17.63 -22.28
C VAL A 332 -6.85 -18.45 -21.00
N PHE A 333 -7.53 -18.01 -19.94
CA PHE A 333 -7.21 -18.46 -18.57
C PHE A 333 -8.20 -19.48 -18.01
N GLU A 334 -9.45 -19.45 -18.46
CA GLU A 334 -10.47 -20.37 -17.94
C GLU A 334 -10.86 -21.47 -18.96
N ASN A 335 -10.27 -21.43 -20.17
CA ASN A 335 -10.56 -22.35 -21.28
C ASN A 335 -12.08 -22.52 -21.52
N GLN A 336 -12.82 -21.43 -21.36
CA GLN A 336 -14.26 -21.41 -21.61
C GLN A 336 -14.52 -20.86 -23.01
N GLY A 337 -15.36 -21.57 -23.77
CA GLY A 337 -15.76 -21.18 -25.12
C GLY A 337 -16.31 -19.75 -25.12
N SER A 338 -15.56 -18.84 -25.74
CA SER A 338 -15.92 -17.44 -25.91
C SER A 338 -16.12 -17.15 -27.40
N ASP A 339 -17.16 -16.39 -27.77
CA ASP A 339 -17.37 -15.95 -29.15
C ASP A 339 -16.08 -15.32 -29.69
N ASN A 340 -15.50 -15.91 -30.75
CA ASN A 340 -14.28 -15.44 -31.39
C ASN A 340 -14.34 -13.95 -31.76
N ARG A 341 -15.52 -13.42 -32.08
CA ARG A 341 -15.71 -11.99 -32.34
C ARG A 341 -15.53 -11.14 -31.09
N ALA A 342 -16.05 -11.58 -29.94
CA ALA A 342 -15.90 -10.89 -28.66
C ALA A 342 -14.44 -10.91 -28.19
N VAL A 343 -13.75 -12.04 -28.34
CA VAL A 343 -12.30 -12.16 -28.05
C VAL A 343 -11.51 -11.18 -28.92
N MET A 344 -11.83 -11.10 -30.21
CA MET A 344 -11.17 -10.15 -31.11
C MET A 344 -11.48 -8.70 -30.82
N GLN A 345 -12.69 -8.39 -30.34
CA GLN A 345 -13.05 -7.05 -29.90
C GLN A 345 -12.22 -6.65 -28.67
N ASP A 346 -12.08 -7.53 -27.69
CA ASP A 346 -11.22 -7.30 -26.53
C ASP A 346 -9.75 -7.11 -26.94
N PHE A 347 -9.22 -7.94 -27.84
CA PHE A 347 -7.85 -7.77 -28.33
C PHE A 347 -7.65 -6.42 -29.05
N LYS A 348 -8.64 -5.98 -29.84
CA LYS A 348 -8.59 -4.67 -30.51
C LYS A 348 -8.57 -3.49 -29.51
N LYS A 349 -9.20 -3.62 -28.33
CA LYS A 349 -9.10 -2.59 -27.28
C LYS A 349 -7.66 -2.37 -26.83
N ALA A 350 -6.83 -3.42 -26.82
CA ALA A 350 -5.41 -3.32 -26.46
C ALA A 350 -4.53 -2.70 -27.56
N ALA A 351 -5.05 -2.42 -28.76
CA ALA A 351 -4.25 -2.02 -29.92
C ALA A 351 -3.42 -0.74 -29.70
N PHE A 352 -3.92 0.20 -28.90
CA PHE A 352 -3.25 1.46 -28.57
C PHE A 352 -2.37 1.39 -27.31
N HIS A 353 -2.34 0.24 -26.65
CA HIS A 353 -1.57 0.00 -25.43
C HIS A 353 -0.43 -0.98 -25.71
N THR A 354 0.70 -0.48 -26.24
CA THR A 354 1.79 -1.29 -26.79
C THR A 354 2.27 -2.40 -25.84
N ALA A 355 2.44 -2.12 -24.56
CA ALA A 355 2.90 -3.14 -23.60
C ALA A 355 1.83 -4.19 -23.34
N LEU A 356 0.56 -3.79 -23.18
CA LEU A 356 -0.55 -4.73 -23.03
C LEU A 356 -0.69 -5.63 -24.27
N LYS A 357 -0.68 -5.05 -25.47
CA LYS A 357 -0.69 -5.79 -26.73
C LYS A 357 0.46 -6.79 -26.81
N GLN A 358 1.69 -6.36 -26.50
CA GLN A 358 2.85 -7.25 -26.52
C GLN A 358 2.69 -8.39 -25.53
N SER A 359 2.22 -8.12 -24.30
CA SER A 359 2.02 -9.17 -23.30
C SER A 359 1.00 -10.23 -23.74
N LEU A 360 -0.02 -9.84 -24.51
CA LEU A 360 -1.00 -10.78 -25.10
C LEU A 360 -0.36 -11.63 -26.21
N VAL A 361 0.52 -11.04 -27.03
CA VAL A 361 1.27 -11.78 -28.06
C VAL A 361 2.26 -12.75 -27.42
N ASP A 362 2.94 -12.36 -26.34
CA ASP A 362 3.92 -13.18 -25.65
C ASP A 362 3.30 -14.43 -25.01
N ILE A 363 2.04 -14.35 -24.58
CA ILE A 363 1.28 -15.54 -24.15
C ILE A 363 0.66 -16.32 -25.30
N GLY A 364 1.02 -16.03 -26.55
CA GLY A 364 0.62 -16.81 -27.71
C GLY A 364 -0.71 -16.39 -28.35
N PHE A 365 -1.27 -15.22 -28.01
CA PHE A 365 -2.42 -14.70 -28.76
C PHE A 365 -1.99 -14.30 -30.17
N GLN A 366 -2.54 -15.00 -31.18
CA GLN A 366 -2.33 -14.69 -32.59
C GLN A 366 -3.68 -14.53 -33.28
N THR A 367 -3.92 -13.38 -33.92
CA THR A 367 -5.19 -13.06 -34.60
C THR A 367 -5.55 -14.04 -35.72
N THR A 368 -4.57 -14.76 -36.25
CA THR A 368 -4.71 -15.73 -37.35
C THR A 368 -5.01 -17.16 -36.90
N ARG A 369 -4.95 -17.48 -35.59
CA ARG A 369 -5.11 -18.84 -35.04
C ARG A 369 -6.42 -19.08 -34.26
N LEU A 370 -7.44 -18.25 -34.47
CA LEU A 370 -8.69 -18.34 -33.70
C LEU A 370 -9.62 -19.51 -34.09
N SER A 371 -9.26 -20.29 -35.11
CA SER A 371 -9.92 -21.55 -35.45
C SER A 371 -9.24 -22.72 -34.72
N GLY A 372 -9.59 -22.94 -33.46
CA GLY A 372 -9.10 -24.07 -32.66
C GLY A 372 -8.96 -23.75 -31.17
N VAL A 373 -8.88 -24.80 -30.35
CA VAL A 373 -8.57 -24.70 -28.91
C VAL A 373 -7.27 -23.90 -28.74
N PRO A 374 -7.21 -22.90 -27.82
CA PRO A 374 -6.03 -22.07 -27.65
C PRO A 374 -4.76 -22.94 -27.52
N THR A 375 -3.76 -22.71 -28.37
CA THR A 375 -2.42 -23.29 -28.19
C THR A 375 -1.62 -22.57 -27.10
N VAL A 376 -2.30 -21.85 -26.21
CA VAL A 376 -1.68 -21.20 -25.06
C VAL A 376 -1.60 -22.23 -23.95
N LEU A 377 -0.62 -23.12 -24.04
CA LEU A 377 -0.17 -23.94 -22.93
C LEU A 377 0.64 -23.07 -21.97
N LEU A 378 0.02 -22.05 -21.37
CA LEU A 378 0.53 -21.59 -20.09
C LEU A 378 0.35 -22.78 -19.14
N PRO A 379 1.43 -23.27 -18.49
CA PRO A 379 1.27 -24.28 -17.46
C PRO A 379 0.19 -23.79 -16.48
N LEU A 380 -0.77 -24.65 -16.14
CA LEU A 380 -1.61 -24.45 -14.95
C LEU A 380 -0.72 -24.58 -13.71
N ARG A 381 0.22 -23.64 -13.52
CA ARG A 381 0.97 -23.48 -12.28
C ARG A 381 0.24 -22.44 -11.43
N GLY A 382 -0.10 -22.87 -10.21
CA GLY A 382 -0.77 -22.06 -9.21
C GLY A 382 -2.29 -22.26 -9.20
N GLY A 383 -2.77 -23.09 -8.26
CA GLY A 383 -4.17 -23.08 -7.81
C GLY A 383 -4.51 -21.86 -6.93
N GLY A 384 -3.62 -20.85 -6.92
CA GLY A 384 -3.62 -19.71 -6.02
C GLY A 384 -4.94 -18.99 -5.93
N GLN A 385 -5.71 -19.30 -4.89
CA GLN A 385 -6.56 -18.29 -4.27
C GLN A 385 -5.64 -17.34 -3.50
N GLN A 386 -6.07 -16.10 -3.28
CA GLN A 386 -5.44 -15.32 -2.21
C GLN A 386 -5.38 -16.19 -0.96
N ALA A 387 -4.22 -16.27 -0.29
CA ALA A 387 -4.09 -17.10 0.91
C ALA A 387 -4.99 -16.65 2.08
N VAL A 388 -5.65 -15.49 1.97
CA VAL A 388 -6.84 -15.18 2.75
C VAL A 388 -8.00 -15.69 1.93
N GLU A 389 -8.67 -16.75 2.41
CA GLU A 389 -9.99 -17.09 1.90
C GLU A 389 -10.88 -15.89 2.22
N ILE A 390 -11.03 -15.00 1.24
CA ILE A 390 -11.98 -13.91 1.32
C ILE A 390 -13.34 -14.59 1.14
N ALA A 391 -13.96 -14.95 2.25
CA ALA A 391 -15.29 -15.50 2.29
C ALA A 391 -16.17 -14.67 1.34
N PRO A 392 -17.02 -15.28 0.51
CA PRO A 392 -17.92 -14.53 -0.38
C PRO A 392 -18.77 -13.47 0.34
N GLN A 393 -18.96 -13.64 1.66
CA GLN A 393 -19.65 -12.70 2.57
C GLN A 393 -18.81 -11.45 2.91
N GLN A 394 -17.48 -11.51 2.78
CA GLN A 394 -16.57 -10.38 2.93
C GLN A 394 -16.56 -9.49 1.67
N LEU A 395 -17.12 -9.94 0.54
CA LEU A 395 -17.30 -9.14 -0.68
C LEU A 395 -18.35 -8.02 -0.45
N THR A 396 -18.00 -6.99 0.32
CA THR A 396 -18.79 -5.77 0.36
C THR A 396 -18.49 -4.96 -0.89
N ALA A 397 -19.54 -4.44 -1.54
CA ALA A 397 -19.50 -3.70 -2.81
C ALA A 397 -18.47 -2.54 -2.89
N SER A 398 -17.94 -2.08 -1.75
CA SER A 398 -17.00 -0.97 -1.62
C SER A 398 -15.72 -1.17 -2.46
N MET A 399 -14.95 -2.24 -2.23
CA MET A 399 -13.67 -2.43 -2.94
C MET A 399 -13.82 -3.13 -4.31
N SER A 400 -14.99 -3.69 -4.63
CA SER A 400 -15.29 -4.24 -5.97
C SER A 400 -15.20 -3.16 -7.06
N SER A 401 -15.66 -1.94 -6.74
CA SER A 401 -15.58 -0.79 -7.65
C SER A 401 -14.12 -0.48 -8.06
N MET A 402 -13.17 -0.67 -7.14
CA MET A 402 -11.73 -0.50 -7.36
C MET A 402 -11.07 -1.67 -8.12
N GLY A 403 -11.82 -2.68 -8.56
CA GLY A 403 -11.27 -3.89 -9.18
C GLY A 403 -10.60 -4.82 -8.17
N LEU A 404 -10.79 -4.58 -6.87
CA LEU A 404 -10.26 -5.42 -5.80
C LEU A 404 -11.19 -6.58 -5.47
N TYR A 405 -12.41 -6.65 -6.03
CA TYR A 405 -13.39 -7.74 -5.94
C TYR A 405 -14.24 -7.84 -7.24
N VAL A 406 -14.83 -9.01 -7.52
CA VAL A 406 -15.85 -9.26 -8.57
C VAL A 406 -17.06 -9.89 -7.92
#